data_AF-A0A7V5Q1P0-F1
#
_entry.id   AF-A0A7V5Q1P0-F1
#
_cell.length_a   1.000
_cell.length_b   1.000
_cell.length_c   1.000
_cell.angle_alpha   90.00
_cell.angle_beta   90.00
_cell.angle_gamma   90.00
#
_symmetry.space_group_name_H-M   'P 1'
#
loop_
_entity.id
_entity.type
_entity.pdbx_description
1 polymer ?
#
loop_
_entity_poly.entity_id
_entity_poly.type
_entity_poly.pdbx_seq_one_letter_code
_entity_poly.pdbx_strand_id
1 'polypeptide(L)'
;MNRRSWLKQFAGGAAALLGLLLPRWVRAAEPQVDLKAMRKQLEQGLRVTTDAQRAYIDRVVTLVGQKKLSATLVYALFKWARKRYPRFPFIYFRRALDLMAKKQGLTI
;
A
#
# COMPACT_ATOMS: atom_id res chain seq x y z
N MET A 1 21.11 44.11 -18.54
CA MET A 1 21.38 42.87 -17.77
C MET A 1 20.21 41.90 -17.98
N ASN A 2 20.32 41.02 -18.99
CA ASN A 2 19.20 40.27 -19.59
C ASN A 2 19.16 38.82 -19.11
N ARG A 3 18.02 38.41 -18.53
CA ARG A 3 17.75 37.06 -17.98
C ARG A 3 16.93 36.19 -18.94
N ARG A 4 17.16 36.33 -20.25
CA ARG A 4 16.32 35.76 -21.30
C ARG A 4 17.15 35.36 -22.52
N SER A 5 17.92 34.27 -22.42
CA SER A 5 18.56 33.66 -23.61
C SER A 5 19.13 32.26 -23.31
N TRP A 6 18.29 31.28 -23.01
CA TRP A 6 18.76 29.88 -22.94
C TRP A 6 17.69 28.88 -23.38
N LEU A 7 17.22 29.02 -24.62
CA LEU A 7 16.27 28.06 -25.19
C LEU A 7 16.31 28.02 -26.73
N LYS A 8 17.52 28.01 -27.30
CA LYS A 8 17.72 27.68 -28.71
C LYS A 8 19.00 26.87 -28.85
N GLN A 9 18.84 25.54 -28.82
CA GLN A 9 19.71 24.53 -29.44
C GLN A 9 19.26 23.16 -28.92
N PHE A 10 18.23 22.57 -29.55
CA PHE A 10 18.06 21.12 -29.71
C PHE A 10 16.95 20.92 -30.76
N ALA A 11 17.21 21.39 -31.98
CA ALA A 11 16.49 20.98 -33.17
C ALA A 11 17.45 20.07 -33.96
N GLY A 12 17.04 18.82 -34.11
CA GLY A 12 17.78 17.72 -34.74
C GLY A 12 17.57 16.48 -33.88
N GLY A 13 16.87 15.44 -34.29
CA GLY A 13 16.21 15.09 -35.54
C GLY A 13 15.81 13.61 -35.37
N ALA A 14 14.70 13.21 -35.99
CA ALA A 14 14.35 11.82 -36.31
C ALA A 14 14.46 10.74 -35.20
N ALA A 15 13.36 10.54 -34.46
CA ALA A 15 12.96 9.22 -33.94
C ALA A 15 11.44 9.19 -33.66
N ALA A 16 10.65 9.65 -34.63
CA ALA A 16 9.26 9.23 -34.71
C ALA A 16 9.23 7.79 -35.24
N LEU A 17 8.40 6.93 -34.66
CA LEU A 17 8.10 5.53 -35.04
C LEU A 17 8.80 4.38 -34.27
N LEU A 18 8.97 4.48 -32.94
CA LEU A 18 9.26 3.29 -32.10
C LEU A 18 8.71 3.39 -30.66
N GLY A 19 7.56 4.05 -30.48
CA GLY A 19 6.93 4.22 -29.16
C GLY A 19 5.66 3.41 -28.92
N LEU A 20 5.14 2.69 -29.91
CA LEU A 20 3.83 2.02 -29.86
C LEU A 20 3.89 0.52 -29.52
N LEU A 21 4.90 0.09 -28.78
CA LEU A 21 5.08 -1.32 -28.38
C LEU A 21 5.73 -1.43 -26.99
N LEU A 22 5.42 -0.52 -26.05
CA LEU A 22 5.69 -0.86 -24.65
C LEU A 22 4.69 -1.96 -24.26
N PRO A 23 5.15 -3.19 -23.99
CA PRO A 23 4.27 -4.27 -23.58
C PRO A 23 3.43 -3.81 -22.38
N ARG A 24 2.12 -3.96 -22.52
CA ARG A 24 1.07 -3.78 -21.49
C ARG A 24 1.22 -4.79 -20.33
N TRP A 25 2.44 -5.02 -19.85
CA TRP A 25 2.83 -6.15 -19.00
C TRP A 25 3.71 -5.78 -17.81
N VAL A 26 3.91 -4.49 -17.50
CA VAL A 26 4.26 -4.13 -16.11
C VAL A 26 2.99 -4.21 -15.26
N ARG A 27 2.37 -5.39 -15.23
CA ARG A 27 1.47 -5.77 -14.16
C ARG A 27 2.41 -6.09 -13.02
N ALA A 28 2.65 -5.11 -12.16
CA ALA A 28 3.43 -5.29 -10.94
C ALA A 28 2.91 -6.57 -10.28
N ALA A 29 3.72 -7.63 -10.31
CA ALA A 29 3.40 -8.85 -9.60
C ALA A 29 3.25 -8.44 -8.14
N GLU A 30 2.03 -8.49 -7.61
CA GLU A 30 1.87 -8.25 -6.17
C GLU A 30 2.76 -9.29 -5.47
N PRO A 31 3.71 -8.84 -4.63
CA PRO A 31 4.63 -9.75 -3.97
C PRO A 31 3.81 -10.82 -3.27
N GLN A 32 4.14 -12.09 -3.48
CA GLN A 32 3.42 -13.19 -2.86
C GLN A 32 3.57 -13.06 -1.34
N VAL A 33 2.50 -12.64 -0.68
CA VAL A 33 2.53 -12.35 0.75
C VAL A 33 2.32 -13.65 1.51
N ASP A 34 3.31 -14.04 2.31
CA ASP A 34 3.12 -15.07 3.32
C ASP A 34 2.13 -14.54 4.38
N LEU A 35 0.89 -15.03 4.31
CA LEU A 35 -0.21 -14.62 5.19
C LEU A 35 0.07 -14.96 6.66
N LYS A 36 0.80 -16.05 6.93
CA LYS A 36 1.14 -16.46 8.30
C LYS A 36 2.19 -15.52 8.88
N ALA A 37 3.19 -15.16 8.09
CA ALA A 37 4.18 -14.15 8.47
C ALA A 37 3.53 -12.77 8.67
N MET A 38 2.63 -12.37 7.77
CA MET A 38 1.89 -11.11 7.87
C MET A 38 1.06 -11.03 9.16
N ARG A 39 0.30 -12.09 9.47
CA ARG A 39 -0.49 -12.20 10.70
C ARG A 39 0.39 -11.96 11.94
N LYS A 40 1.50 -12.72 12.05
CA LYS A 40 2.45 -12.60 13.17
C LYS A 40 3.04 -11.19 13.28
N GLN A 41 3.41 -10.58 12.15
CA GLN A 41 3.94 -9.23 12.12
C GLN A 41 2.91 -8.19 12.58
N LEU A 42 1.65 -8.33 12.16
CA LEU A 42 0.57 -7.43 12.58
C LEU A 42 0.27 -7.59 14.07
N GLU A 43 0.15 -8.82 14.58
CA GLU A 43 -0.10 -9.07 16.00
C GLU A 43 0.99 -8.45 16.89
N GLN A 44 2.25 -8.74 16.57
CA GLN A 44 3.38 -8.24 17.34
C GLN A 44 3.54 -6.72 17.19
N GLY A 45 3.51 -6.21 15.97
CA GLY A 45 3.77 -4.80 15.71
C GLY A 45 2.63 -3.87 16.11
N LEU A 46 1.39 -4.36 16.19
CA LEU A 46 0.24 -3.60 16.68
C LEU A 46 -0.02 -3.79 18.18
N ARG A 47 0.78 -4.64 18.85
CA ARG A 47 0.63 -4.97 20.27
C ARG A 47 -0.76 -5.51 20.58
N VAL A 48 -1.20 -6.47 19.76
CA VAL A 48 -2.49 -7.15 19.91
C VAL A 48 -2.46 -8.00 21.18
N THR A 49 -3.39 -7.74 22.11
CA THR A 49 -3.44 -8.44 23.41
C THR A 49 -4.70 -9.25 23.61
N THR A 50 -5.85 -8.80 23.08
CA THR A 50 -7.14 -9.45 23.30
C THR A 50 -7.55 -10.35 22.15
N ASP A 51 -8.40 -11.34 22.42
CA ASP A 51 -8.92 -12.24 21.38
C ASP A 51 -9.75 -11.52 20.33
N ALA A 52 -10.51 -10.49 20.74
CA ALA A 52 -11.25 -9.65 19.81
C ALA A 52 -10.33 -8.92 18.82
N GLN A 53 -9.15 -8.50 19.28
CA GLN A 53 -8.15 -7.87 18.41
C GLN A 53 -7.48 -8.90 17.50
N ARG A 54 -7.16 -10.10 17.99
CA ARG A 54 -6.63 -11.21 17.17
C ARG A 54 -7.61 -11.59 16.06
N ALA A 55 -8.88 -11.78 16.40
CA ALA A 55 -9.95 -12.08 15.45
C ALA A 55 -10.08 -11.00 14.37
N TYR A 56 -9.92 -9.72 14.72
CA TYR A 56 -9.88 -8.64 13.73
C TYR A 56 -8.70 -8.79 12.76
N ILE A 57 -7.48 -9.09 13.27
CA ILE A 57 -6.31 -9.34 12.40
C ILE A 57 -6.54 -10.57 11.50
N ASP A 58 -7.15 -11.63 12.01
CA ASP A 58 -7.47 -12.82 11.22
C ASP A 58 -8.39 -12.49 10.03
N ARG A 59 -9.41 -11.65 10.26
CA ARG A 59 -10.29 -11.17 9.19
C ARG A 59 -9.54 -10.31 8.17
N VAL A 60 -8.65 -9.43 8.61
CA VAL A 60 -7.79 -8.63 7.72
C VAL A 60 -6.92 -9.53 6.84
N VAL A 61 -6.22 -10.50 7.43
CA VAL A 61 -5.34 -11.43 6.69
C VAL A 61 -6.14 -12.28 5.71
N THR A 62 -7.34 -12.71 6.11
CA THR A 62 -8.27 -13.43 5.23
C THR A 62 -8.67 -12.60 4.02
N LEU A 63 -9.04 -11.32 4.22
CA LEU A 63 -9.40 -10.41 3.13
C LEU A 63 -8.23 -10.11 2.18
N VAL A 64 -7.02 -10.06 2.72
CA VAL A 64 -5.79 -9.94 1.92
C VAL A 64 -5.54 -11.22 1.10
N GLY A 65 -5.69 -12.39 1.71
CA GLY A 65 -5.59 -13.67 1.01
C GLY A 65 -6.63 -13.82 -0.12
N GLN A 66 -7.83 -13.28 0.09
CA GLN A 66 -8.89 -13.20 -0.92
C GLN A 66 -8.67 -12.10 -1.98
N LYS A 67 -7.58 -11.33 -1.89
CA LYS A 67 -7.28 -10.17 -2.75
C LYS A 67 -8.37 -9.08 -2.76
N LYS A 68 -9.22 -9.06 -1.74
CA LYS A 68 -10.21 -7.98 -1.53
C LYS A 68 -9.56 -6.75 -0.94
N LEU A 69 -8.50 -6.94 -0.17
CA LEU A 69 -7.73 -5.88 0.47
C LEU A 69 -6.26 -5.99 0.03
N SER A 70 -5.69 -4.89 -0.49
CA SER A 70 -4.28 -4.92 -0.92
C SER A 70 -3.34 -5.01 0.28
N ALA A 71 -2.41 -5.96 0.25
CA ALA A 71 -1.41 -6.11 1.31
C ALA A 71 -0.53 -4.86 1.48
N THR A 72 -0.21 -4.18 0.37
CA THR A 72 0.58 -2.94 0.37
C THR A 72 -0.10 -1.84 1.19
N LEU A 73 -1.43 -1.70 1.05
CA LEU A 73 -2.22 -0.75 1.83
C LEU A 73 -2.17 -1.11 3.31
N VAL A 74 -2.34 -2.38 3.65
CA VAL A 74 -2.30 -2.84 5.05
C VAL A 74 -0.93 -2.54 5.68
N TYR A 75 0.17 -2.84 4.98
CA TYR A 75 1.51 -2.53 5.48
C TYR A 75 1.78 -1.03 5.60
N ALA A 76 1.27 -0.22 4.68
CA ALA A 76 1.37 1.24 4.76
C ALA A 76 0.66 1.78 6.01
N LEU A 77 -0.57 1.32 6.26
CA LEU A 77 -1.33 1.70 7.46
C LEU A 77 -0.72 1.15 8.74
N PHE A 78 -0.17 -0.06 8.72
CA PHE A 78 0.58 -0.64 9.83
C PHE A 78 1.77 0.24 10.23
N LYS A 79 2.61 0.62 9.25
CA LYS A 79 3.76 1.50 9.47
C LYS A 79 3.31 2.88 9.97
N TRP A 80 2.26 3.43 9.37
CA TRP A 80 1.69 4.71 9.77
C TRP A 80 1.17 4.69 11.22
N ALA A 81 0.40 3.68 11.60
CA ALA A 81 -0.18 3.56 12.94
C ALA A 81 0.91 3.44 14.03
N ARG A 82 1.95 2.64 13.77
CA ARG A 82 3.11 2.52 14.65
C ARG A 82 3.87 3.83 14.83
N LYS A 83 4.00 4.63 13.77
CA LYS A 83 4.65 5.94 13.82
C LYS A 83 3.78 6.98 14.53
N ARG A 84 2.47 6.97 14.28
CA ARG A 84 1.55 7.99 14.81
C ARG A 84 1.30 7.84 16.29
N TYR A 85 1.10 6.62 16.78
CA TYR A 85 0.82 6.37 18.19
C TYR A 85 1.41 5.02 18.67
N PRO A 86 2.69 5.00 19.06
CA PRO A 86 3.39 3.75 19.39
C PRO A 86 2.87 3.05 20.66
N ARG A 87 2.16 3.78 21.53
CA ARG A 87 1.60 3.21 22.76
C ARG A 87 0.41 2.28 22.48
N PHE A 88 -0.47 2.68 21.55
CA PHE A 88 -1.69 1.94 21.18
C PHE A 88 -1.90 1.89 19.66
N PRO A 89 -0.98 1.29 18.90
CA PRO A 89 -1.00 1.35 17.43
C PRO A 89 -2.21 0.61 16.83
N PHE A 90 -2.71 -0.45 17.49
CA PHE A 90 -3.88 -1.20 17.01
C PHE A 90 -5.12 -0.32 16.77
N ILE A 91 -5.44 0.59 17.70
CA ILE A 91 -6.66 1.42 17.62
C ILE A 91 -6.64 2.30 16.37
N TYR A 92 -5.50 2.93 16.09
CA TYR A 92 -5.33 3.79 14.92
C TYR A 92 -5.29 2.99 13.63
N PHE A 93 -4.61 1.83 13.64
CA PHE A 93 -4.59 0.92 12.51
C PHE A 93 -6.01 0.48 12.13
N ARG A 94 -6.78 -0.02 13.10
CA ARG A 94 -8.17 -0.46 12.90
C ARG A 94 -9.01 0.66 12.31
N ARG A 95 -9.01 1.85 12.93
CA ARG A 95 -9.82 2.98 12.47
C ARG A 95 -9.46 3.41 11.04
N ALA A 96 -8.17 3.48 10.72
CA ALA A 96 -7.73 3.84 9.38
C ALA A 96 -8.10 2.77 8.35
N LEU A 97 -7.96 1.49 8.71
CA LEU A 97 -8.29 0.39 7.83
C LEU A 97 -9.79 0.29 7.59
N ASP A 98 -10.61 0.44 8.63
CA ASP A 98 -12.08 0.47 8.54
C ASP A 98 -12.54 1.58 7.58
N LEU A 99 -11.95 2.77 7.66
CA LEU A 99 -12.26 3.88 6.76
C LEU A 99 -11.88 3.56 5.31
N MET A 100 -10.73 2.94 5.08
CA MET A 100 -10.28 2.58 3.73
C MET A 100 -11.09 1.41 3.15
N ALA A 101 -11.44 0.43 3.98
CA ALA A 101 -12.28 -0.69 3.58
C ALA A 101 -13.69 -0.22 3.21
N LYS A 102 -14.28 0.69 3.99
CA LYS A 102 -15.57 1.30 3.66
C LYS A 102 -15.57 2.01 2.30
N LYS A 103 -14.47 2.70 1.96
CA LYS A 103 -14.32 3.32 0.63
C LYS A 103 -14.29 2.30 -0.51
N GLN A 104 -13.92 1.06 -0.22
CA GLN A 104 -13.93 -0.07 -1.16
C GLN A 104 -15.22 -0.90 -1.07
N GLY A 105 -16.21 -0.47 -0.29
CA GLY A 105 -17.46 -1.22 -0.07
C GLY A 105 -17.31 -2.45 0.82
N LEU A 106 -16.21 -2.58 1.56
CA LEU A 106 -15.89 -3.71 2.42
C LEU A 106 -16.16 -3.38 3.89
N THR A 107 -16.55 -4.40 4.66
CA THR A 107 -16.70 -4.35 6.12
C THR A 107 -15.83 -5.44 6.76
N ILE A 108 -15.11 -5.10 7.83
CA ILE A 108 -14.11 -5.94 8.52
C ILE A 108 -14.55 -6.22 9.95
#